data_AF-A0A356V3Y9-F1
#
_entry.id   AF-A0A356V3Y9-F1
#
_cell.length_a   1.000
_cell.length_b   1.000
_cell.length_c   1.000
_cell.angle_alpha   90.00
_cell.angle_beta   90.00
_cell.angle_gamma   90.00
#
_symmetry.space_group_name_H-M   'P 1'
#
loop_
_entity.id
_entity.type
_entity.pdbx_description
1 polymer ?
#
loop_
_entity_poly.entity_id
_entity_poly.type
_entity_poly.pdbx_seq_one_letter_code
_entity_poly.pdbx_strand_id
1 'polypeptide(L)'
;WHMPVAYLVIPIFALANAGIPMDFGTFGETMSHPVVLGVSFGLILGKFIGITGASWLVLKLGVAVLPKDTRFTQIAGVSFLAGIGFTMSIFVAQLGFAENGNLLLMAKTGILTASLISGLIGFIWLYLASKPTAKEVNPEASKALVE
;
A
#
# COMPACT_ATOMS: atom_id res chain seq x y z
N TRP A 1 22.51 8.72 6.85
CA TRP A 1 21.72 7.95 7.84
C TRP A 1 20.71 6.96 7.25
N HIS A 2 20.56 6.82 5.92
CA HIS A 2 19.65 5.84 5.29
C HIS A 2 20.05 4.35 5.39
N MET A 3 21.33 4.02 5.14
CA MET A 3 21.81 2.62 5.13
C MET A 3 21.52 1.85 6.44
N PRO A 4 21.83 2.39 7.64
CA PRO A 4 21.57 1.65 8.87
C PRO A 4 20.08 1.42 9.11
N VAL A 5 19.22 2.39 8.74
CA VAL A 5 17.77 2.26 8.95
C VAL A 5 17.20 1.17 8.05
N ALA A 6 17.54 1.19 6.76
CA ALA A 6 17.00 0.24 5.77
C ALA A 6 17.49 -1.20 6.01
N TYR A 7 18.76 -1.39 6.40
CA TYR A 7 19.37 -2.72 6.49
C TYR A 7 19.44 -3.31 7.91
N LEU A 8 19.32 -2.48 8.96
CA LEU A 8 19.43 -2.95 10.34
C LEU A 8 18.13 -2.70 11.11
N VAL A 9 17.69 -1.44 11.18
CA VAL A 9 16.56 -1.05 12.05
C VAL A 9 15.25 -1.69 11.57
N ILE A 10 14.92 -1.55 10.28
CA ILE A 10 13.65 -2.08 9.74
C ILE A 10 13.59 -3.61 9.81
N PRO A 11 14.63 -4.37 9.40
CA PRO A 11 14.60 -5.83 9.50
C PRO A 11 14.50 -6.33 10.94
N ILE A 12 15.23 -5.74 11.88
CA ILE A 12 15.15 -6.13 13.31
C ILE A 12 13.77 -5.82 13.87
N PHE A 13 13.22 -4.63 13.58
CA PHE A 13 11.87 -4.25 14.02
C PHE A 13 10.82 -5.22 13.47
N ALA A 14 10.91 -5.55 12.18
CA ALA A 14 10.02 -6.49 11.53
C ALA A 14 10.10 -7.87 12.19
N LEU A 15 11.31 -8.41 12.40
CA LEU A 15 11.51 -9.71 13.02
C LEU A 15 10.97 -9.77 14.45
N ALA A 16 11.22 -8.73 15.26
CA ALA A 16 10.75 -8.65 16.65
C ALA A 16 9.22 -8.56 16.77
N ASN A 17 8.54 -8.04 15.74
CA ASN A 17 7.12 -7.72 15.81
C ASN A 17 6.19 -8.56 14.94
N ALA A 18 6.72 -9.21 13.90
CA ALA A 18 5.94 -10.03 12.95
C ALA A 18 5.69 -11.46 13.46
N GLY A 19 6.35 -11.89 14.54
CA GLY A 19 6.08 -13.17 15.20
C GLY A 19 4.74 -13.16 15.94
N ILE A 20 3.63 -13.32 15.21
CA ILE A 20 2.29 -13.45 15.77
C ILE A 20 1.99 -14.93 15.97
N PRO A 21 1.67 -15.38 17.20
CA PRO A 21 1.23 -16.75 17.43
C PRO A 21 -0.14 -16.93 16.75
N MET A 22 -0.17 -17.71 15.66
CA MET A 22 -1.39 -18.09 14.98
C MET A 22 -1.72 -19.55 15.30
N ASP A 23 -2.87 -19.75 15.92
CA ASP A 23 -3.48 -21.07 16.05
C ASP A 23 -4.44 -21.28 14.88
N PHE A 24 -4.18 -22.32 14.08
CA PHE A 24 -5.01 -22.65 12.92
C PHE A 24 -6.44 -23.05 13.31
N GLY A 25 -6.66 -23.51 14.55
CA GLY A 25 -7.99 -23.85 15.06
C GLY A 25 -8.90 -22.63 15.29
N THR A 26 -8.33 -21.47 15.63
CA THR A 26 -9.07 -20.23 15.93
C THR A 26 -8.92 -19.16 14.83
N PHE A 27 -8.32 -19.53 13.70
CA PHE A 27 -8.04 -18.60 12.61
C PHE A 27 -9.31 -17.91 12.08
N GLY A 28 -10.42 -18.66 11.94
CA GLY A 28 -11.70 -18.11 11.48
C GLY A 28 -12.28 -17.05 12.44
N GLU A 29 -12.20 -17.30 13.74
CA GLU A 29 -12.66 -16.37 14.79
C GLU A 29 -11.74 -15.14 14.88
N THR A 30 -10.44 -15.34 14.69
CA THR A 30 -9.46 -14.26 14.64
C THR A 30 -9.75 -13.33 13.46
N MET A 31 -10.00 -13.87 12.26
CA MET A 31 -10.29 -13.06 11.07
C MET A 31 -11.61 -12.29 11.16
N SER A 32 -12.61 -12.83 11.87
CA SER A 32 -13.89 -12.14 12.09
C SER A 32 -13.88 -11.16 13.27
N HIS A 33 -12.76 -11.08 14.01
CA HIS A 33 -12.65 -10.17 15.14
C HIS A 33 -12.79 -8.70 14.69
N PRO A 34 -13.58 -7.87 15.38
CA PRO A 34 -13.85 -6.48 14.98
C PRO A 34 -12.58 -5.63 14.78
N VAL A 35 -11.55 -5.85 15.61
CA VAL A 35 -10.27 -5.15 15.48
C VAL A 35 -9.53 -5.56 14.19
N VAL A 36 -9.51 -6.85 13.87
CA VAL A 36 -8.87 -7.35 12.63
C VAL A 36 -9.56 -6.73 11.41
N LEU A 37 -10.90 -6.78 11.38
CA LEU A 37 -11.68 -6.21 10.29
C LEU A 37 -11.52 -4.69 10.20
N GLY A 38 -11.66 -3.97 11.32
CA GLY A 38 -11.57 -2.51 11.36
C GLY A 38 -10.21 -2.01 10.91
N VAL A 39 -9.13 -2.64 11.39
CA VAL A 39 -7.77 -2.30 10.96
C VAL A 39 -7.56 -2.66 9.50
N SER A 40 -8.04 -3.82 9.03
CA SER A 40 -7.84 -4.26 7.65
C SER A 40 -8.57 -3.36 6.65
N PHE A 41 -9.85 -3.09 6.88
CA PHE A 41 -10.63 -2.20 6.02
C PHE A 41 -10.14 -0.76 6.13
N GLY A 42 -9.79 -0.28 7.32
CA GLY A 42 -9.25 1.06 7.51
C GLY A 42 -7.95 1.28 6.74
N LEU A 43 -7.08 0.26 6.70
CA LEU A 43 -5.81 0.35 5.99
C LEU A 43 -5.98 0.27 4.47
N ILE A 44 -6.79 -0.68 3.97
CA ILE A 44 -7.00 -0.88 2.53
C ILE A 44 -7.89 0.23 1.96
N LEU A 45 -9.13 0.33 2.46
CA LEU A 45 -10.12 1.26 1.92
C LEU A 45 -9.80 2.69 2.31
N GLY A 46 -9.31 2.93 3.53
CA GLY A 46 -8.95 4.28 3.96
C GLY A 46 -7.83 4.88 3.11
N LYS A 47 -6.79 4.09 2.78
CA LYS A 47 -5.70 4.57 1.89
C LYS A 47 -6.17 4.70 0.45
N PHE A 48 -6.93 3.72 -0.05
CA PHE A 48 -7.47 3.78 -1.40
C PHE A 48 -8.36 5.01 -1.62
N ILE A 49 -9.39 5.18 -0.79
CA ILE A 49 -10.36 6.29 -0.88
C ILE A 49 -9.67 7.61 -0.58
N GLY A 50 -8.84 7.67 0.48
CA GLY A 50 -8.16 8.90 0.87
C GLY A 50 -7.23 9.44 -0.21
N ILE A 51 -6.33 8.60 -0.74
CA ILE A 51 -5.35 9.05 -1.75
C ILE A 51 -6.03 9.31 -3.09
N THR A 52 -6.88 8.39 -3.56
CA THR A 52 -7.54 8.53 -4.86
C THR A 52 -8.52 9.71 -4.85
N GLY A 53 -9.30 9.86 -3.77
CA GLY A 53 -10.26 10.93 -3.59
C GLY A 53 -9.58 12.30 -3.43
N ALA A 54 -8.55 12.41 -2.60
CA ALA A 54 -7.79 13.66 -2.46
C ALA A 54 -7.10 14.04 -3.78
N SER A 55 -6.48 13.08 -4.47
CA SER A 55 -5.85 13.33 -5.77
C SER A 55 -6.88 13.80 -6.81
N TRP A 56 -8.05 13.14 -6.87
CA TRP A 56 -9.13 13.56 -7.76
C TRP A 56 -9.62 14.97 -7.45
N LEU A 57 -9.79 15.32 -6.17
CA LEU A 57 -10.25 16.64 -5.75
C LEU A 57 -9.26 17.73 -6.17
N VAL A 58 -7.97 17.53 -5.93
CA VAL A 58 -6.92 18.51 -6.29
C VAL A 58 -6.87 18.71 -7.81
N LEU A 59 -7.00 17.64 -8.59
CA LEU A 59 -7.04 17.71 -10.05
C LEU A 59 -8.31 18.41 -10.54
N LYS A 60 -9.46 18.13 -9.94
CA LYS A 60 -10.74 18.74 -10.31
C LYS A 60 -10.78 20.24 -10.00
N LEU A 61 -10.10 20.67 -8.93
CA LEU A 61 -9.96 22.08 -8.57
C LEU A 61 -8.92 22.82 -9.42
N GLY A 62 -8.19 22.13 -10.31
CA GLY A 62 -7.16 22.73 -11.16
C GLY A 62 -5.89 23.16 -10.40
N VAL A 63 -5.71 22.68 -9.16
CA VAL A 63 -4.55 23.03 -8.31
C VAL A 63 -3.29 22.25 -8.72
N ALA A 64 -3.48 21.07 -9.32
CA ALA A 64 -2.38 20.26 -9.85
C ALA A 64 -2.75 19.65 -11.21
N VAL A 65 -1.73 19.19 -11.93
CA VAL A 65 -1.85 18.45 -13.18
C VAL A 65 -1.11 17.11 -13.05
N LEU A 66 -1.58 16.07 -13.74
CA LEU A 66 -0.83 14.82 -13.79
C LEU A 66 0.50 15.03 -14.54
N PRO A 67 1.62 14.47 -14.03
CA PRO A 67 2.88 14.44 -14.76
C PRO A 67 2.75 13.70 -16.10
N LYS A 68 3.64 14.02 -17.04
CA LYS A 68 3.77 13.27 -18.31
C LYS A 68 3.99 11.79 -17.99
N ASP A 69 3.37 10.92 -18.77
CA ASP A 69 3.39 9.45 -18.63
C ASP A 69 2.71 8.89 -17.37
N THR A 70 2.02 9.71 -16.56
CA THR A 70 1.23 9.25 -15.42
C THR A 70 -0.26 9.25 -15.74
N ARG A 71 -0.93 8.13 -15.49
CA ARG A 71 -2.39 7.99 -15.62
C ARG A 71 -3.06 7.96 -14.26
N PHE A 72 -4.28 8.48 -14.17
CA PHE A 72 -5.07 8.41 -12.93
C PHE A 72 -5.30 6.95 -12.47
N THR A 73 -5.33 5.99 -13.40
CA THR A 73 -5.39 4.56 -13.09
C THR A 73 -4.16 4.05 -12.34
N GLN A 74 -2.98 4.64 -12.55
CA GLN A 74 -1.78 4.31 -11.79
C GLN A 74 -1.86 4.89 -10.38
N ILE A 75 -2.41 6.10 -10.20
CA ILE A 75 -2.67 6.67 -8.85
C ILE A 75 -3.57 5.74 -8.04
N ALA A 76 -4.62 5.20 -8.65
CA ALA A 76 -5.50 4.21 -8.00
C ALA A 76 -4.77 2.90 -7.64
N GLY A 77 -3.79 2.46 -8.45
CA GLY A 77 -2.96 1.29 -8.11
C GLY A 77 -1.96 1.58 -6.97
N VAL A 78 -1.34 2.75 -7.01
CA VAL A 78 -0.39 3.20 -5.96
C VAL A 78 -1.11 3.43 -4.63
N SER A 79 -2.38 3.85 -4.64
CA SER A 79 -3.14 4.02 -3.39
C SER A 79 -3.39 2.69 -2.66
N PHE A 80 -3.54 1.57 -3.38
CA PHE A 80 -3.50 0.24 -2.78
C PHE A 80 -2.12 -0.11 -2.22
N LEU A 81 -1.02 0.18 -2.92
CA LEU A 81 0.32 -0.04 -2.37
C LEU A 81 0.59 0.80 -1.10
N ALA A 82 0.03 2.01 -1.03
CA ALA A 82 0.09 2.85 0.17
C ALA A 82 -0.69 2.26 1.37
N GLY A 83 -1.53 1.25 1.14
CA GLY A 83 -2.16 0.40 2.15
C GLY A 83 -1.22 -0.60 2.82
N ILE A 84 0.04 -0.73 2.37
CA ILE A 84 1.05 -1.56 3.04
C ILE A 84 1.55 -0.81 4.28
N GLY A 85 0.86 -1.01 5.40
CA GLY A 85 1.16 -0.31 6.65
C GLY A 85 2.20 -0.99 7.53
N PHE A 86 2.47 -2.29 7.31
CA PHE A 86 3.39 -3.16 8.06
C PHE A 86 4.09 -2.51 9.27
N THR A 87 5.29 -1.94 9.10
CA THR A 87 6.08 -1.44 10.24
C THR A 87 5.47 -0.24 10.96
N MET A 88 5.03 0.78 10.23
CA MET A 88 4.48 2.00 10.83
C MET A 88 3.11 1.74 11.49
N SER A 89 2.27 0.90 10.89
CA SER A 89 0.99 0.53 11.48
C SER A 89 1.17 -0.36 12.71
N ILE A 90 2.14 -1.28 12.71
CA ILE A 90 2.43 -2.09 13.90
C ILE A 90 2.91 -1.21 15.05
N PHE A 91 3.79 -0.24 14.76
CA PHE A 91 4.23 0.73 15.76
C PHE A 91 3.04 1.53 16.34
N VAL A 92 2.15 2.03 15.48
CA VAL A 92 0.94 2.73 15.93
C VAL A 92 0.02 1.81 16.75
N ALA A 93 -0.12 0.54 16.37
CA ALA A 93 -0.91 -0.43 17.13
C ALA A 93 -0.31 -0.69 18.52
N GLN A 94 1.02 -0.75 18.64
CA GLN A 94 1.69 -0.90 19.94
C GLN A 94 1.41 0.28 20.87
N LEU A 95 1.37 1.49 20.32
CA LEU A 95 0.99 2.69 21.09
C LEU A 95 -0.51 2.71 21.43
N GLY A 96 -1.37 2.30 20.50
CA GLY A 96 -2.82 2.34 20.66
C GLY A 96 -3.40 1.23 21.56
N PHE A 97 -2.71 0.09 21.67
CA PHE A 97 -3.15 -1.08 22.46
C PHE A 97 -2.12 -1.48 23.52
N ALA A 98 -1.32 -0.53 24.02
CA ALA A 98 -0.23 -0.77 24.96
C ALA A 98 -0.67 -1.57 26.22
N GLU A 99 -1.90 -1.33 26.70
CA GLU A 99 -2.44 -1.96 27.90
C GLU A 99 -3.18 -3.27 27.63
N ASN A 100 -3.39 -3.66 26.36
CA ASN A 100 -4.17 -4.84 26.01
C ASN A 100 -3.47 -5.70 24.94
N GLY A 101 -2.71 -6.68 25.41
CA GLY A 101 -1.94 -7.58 24.55
C GLY A 101 -2.79 -8.40 23.57
N ASN A 102 -4.03 -8.76 23.94
CA ASN A 102 -4.92 -9.51 23.06
C ASN A 102 -5.39 -8.65 21.88
N LEU A 103 -5.81 -7.40 22.15
CA LEU A 103 -6.19 -6.47 21.08
C LEU A 103 -5.00 -6.09 20.20
N LEU A 104 -3.80 -5.97 20.78
CA LEU A 104 -2.57 -5.74 20.02
C LEU A 104 -2.28 -6.90 19.05
N LEU A 105 -2.45 -8.15 19.51
CA LEU A 105 -2.29 -9.33 18.66
C LEU A 105 -3.28 -9.28 17.49
N MET A 106 -4.57 -9.04 17.78
CA MET A 106 -5.60 -8.88 16.75
C MET A 106 -5.27 -7.76 15.76
N ALA A 107 -4.81 -6.60 16.24
CA ALA A 107 -4.42 -5.48 15.40
C ALA A 107 -3.24 -5.82 14.49
N LYS A 108 -2.19 -6.45 15.04
CA LYS A 108 -1.03 -6.91 14.25
C LYS A 108 -1.47 -7.89 13.16
N THR A 109 -2.34 -8.84 13.48
CA THR A 109 -2.89 -9.79 12.52
C THR A 109 -3.63 -9.06 11.38
N GLY A 110 -4.51 -8.12 11.71
CA GLY A 110 -5.18 -7.30 10.70
C GLY A 110 -4.21 -6.51 9.81
N ILE A 111 -3.16 -5.92 10.39
CA ILE A 111 -2.14 -5.18 9.63
C ILE A 111 -1.40 -6.10 8.65
N LEU A 112 -1.02 -7.31 9.06
CA LEU A 112 -0.32 -8.26 8.19
C LEU A 112 -1.22 -8.71 7.04
N THR A 113 -2.45 -9.14 7.36
CA THR A 113 -3.42 -9.59 6.36
C THR A 113 -3.73 -8.47 5.37
N ALA A 114 -3.96 -7.26 5.86
CA ALA A 114 -4.23 -6.10 5.03
C ALA A 114 -3.04 -5.71 4.15
N SER A 115 -1.83 -5.70 4.71
CA SER A 115 -0.61 -5.37 3.95
C SER A 115 -0.39 -6.36 2.81
N LEU A 116 -0.63 -7.65 3.04
CA LEU A 116 -0.53 -8.69 2.02
C LEU A 116 -1.58 -8.49 0.91
N ILE A 117 -2.84 -8.31 1.28
CA ILE A 117 -3.95 -8.10 0.33
C ILE A 117 -3.72 -6.82 -0.48
N SER A 118 -3.37 -5.72 0.19
CA SER A 118 -3.16 -4.42 -0.45
C SER A 118 -1.95 -4.44 -1.39
N GLY A 119 -0.88 -5.11 -0.98
CA GLY A 119 0.31 -5.33 -1.81
C GLY A 119 0.00 -6.16 -3.05
N LEU A 120 -0.75 -7.26 -2.91
CA LEU A 120 -1.13 -8.12 -4.02
C LEU A 120 -2.06 -7.41 -5.01
N ILE A 121 -3.11 -6.75 -4.51
CA ILE A 121 -4.06 -5.99 -5.34
C ILE A 121 -3.33 -4.85 -6.05
N GLY A 122 -2.55 -4.05 -5.32
CA GLY A 122 -1.80 -2.93 -5.89
C GLY A 122 -0.79 -3.37 -6.95
N PHE A 123 -0.06 -4.47 -6.70
CA PHE A 123 0.88 -5.05 -7.66
C PHE A 123 0.17 -5.52 -8.94
N ILE A 124 -0.89 -6.33 -8.81
CA ILE A 124 -1.65 -6.84 -9.96
C ILE A 124 -2.23 -5.67 -10.76
N TRP A 125 -2.82 -4.68 -10.08
CA TRP A 125 -3.41 -3.52 -10.72
C TRP A 125 -2.38 -2.73 -11.54
N LEU A 126 -1.22 -2.43 -10.94
CA LEU A 126 -0.16 -1.67 -11.62
C LEU A 126 0.49 -2.48 -12.74
N TYR A 127 0.64 -3.79 -12.57
CA TYR A 127 1.14 -4.67 -13.61
C TYR A 127 0.24 -4.61 -14.85
N LEU A 128 -1.07 -4.67 -14.67
CA LEU A 128 -2.05 -4.56 -15.76
C LEU A 128 -2.14 -3.14 -16.34
N ALA A 129 -1.96 -2.12 -15.51
CA ALA A 129 -2.03 -0.72 -15.92
C ALA A 129 -0.76 -0.21 -16.64
N SER A 130 0.37 -0.93 -16.54
CA SER A 130 1.67 -0.54 -17.11
C SER A 130 1.86 -0.96 -18.58
N LYS A 131 0.79 -1.28 -19.32
CA LYS A 131 0.91 -1.54 -20.77
C LYS A 131 1.60 -0.33 -21.43
N PRO A 132 2.67 -0.54 -22.24
CA PRO A 132 3.45 0.55 -22.80
C PRO A 132 2.54 1.45 -23.63
N THR A 133 2.55 2.75 -23.35
CA THR A 133 2.09 3.75 -24.31
C THR A 133 2.98 3.58 -25.53
N ALA A 134 2.45 3.00 -26.60
CA ALA A 134 3.18 2.87 -27.86
C ALA A 134 3.66 4.27 -28.25
N LYS A 135 4.98 4.48 -28.27
CA LYS A 135 5.57 5.65 -28.90
C LYS A 135 5.09 5.62 -30.35
N GLU A 136 4.24 6.56 -30.73
CA GLU A 136 4.08 6.92 -32.14
C GLU A 136 5.45 7.38 -32.62
N VAL A 137 6.19 6.49 -33.26
CA VAL A 137 7.40 6.84 -34.01
C VAL A 137 6.90 7.68 -35.17
N ASN A 138 7.04 9.00 -35.08
CA ASN A 138 6.76 9.90 -36.18
C ASN A 138 7.67 9.54 -37.37
N PRO A 139 7.13 9.00 -38.48
CA PRO A 139 7.94 8.57 -39.63
C PRO A 139 8.61 9.74 -40.37
N GLU A 140 8.21 10.99 -40.10
CA GLU A 140 8.80 12.17 -40.74
C GLU A 140 10.18 12.52 -40.16
N ALA A 141 10.42 12.28 -38.86
CA ALA A 141 11.71 12.57 -38.23
C ALA A 141 12.84 11.60 -38.69
N SER A 142 12.49 10.42 -39.18
CA SER A 142 13.47 9.46 -39.70
C SER A 142 13.97 9.81 -41.11
N LYS A 143 13.22 10.60 -41.89
CA LYS A 143 13.63 11.01 -43.25
C LYS A 143 14.60 12.18 -43.23
N ALA A 144 14.44 13.11 -42.28
CA ALA A 144 15.31 14.29 -42.13
C ALA A 144 16.73 14.00 -41.60
N LEU A 145 17.01 12.75 -41.18
CA LEU A 145 18.36 12.32 -40.75
C LEU A 145 19.10 11.54 -41.84
N VAL A 146 18.43 11.26 -42.96
CA VAL A 146 18.99 10.50 -44.09
C VAL A 146 19.21 11.39 -45.32
N GLU A 147 18.62 12.59 -45.35
CA GLU A 147 19.00 13.68 -46.27
C GLU A 147 20.06 14.60 -45.65
#